data_AF-A0A948Q0Z4-F1
#
_entry.id   AF-A0A948Q0Z4-F1
#
_cell.length_a   1.000
_cell.length_b   1.000
_cell.length_c   1.000
_cell.angle_alpha   90.00
_cell.angle_beta   90.00
_cell.angle_gamma   90.00
#
_symmetry.space_group_name_H-M   'P 1'
#
loop_
_entity.id
_entity.type
_entity.pdbx_description
1 polymer ?
#
loop_
_entity_poly.entity_id
_entity_poly.type
_entity_poly.pdbx_seq_one_letter_code
_entity_poly.pdbx_strand_id
1 'polypeptide(L)' 'MEGNTNARKRIDYLKTLVKRVGIDPARVEMYNLSAAMGPRWAEICTEFTERIKKLGPSPIWLVDHKRSGKE' A
#
# COMPACT_ATOMS: atom_id res chain seq x y z
N MET A 1 0.61 -22.03 -13.65
CA MET A 1 1.51 -20.88 -13.91
C MET A 1 0.72 -19.56 -13.84
N GLU A 2 0.11 -19.21 -12.70
CA GLU A 2 -0.79 -18.03 -12.62
C GLU A 2 -0.60 -17.18 -11.35
N GLY A 3 0.54 -17.30 -10.66
CA GLY A 3 0.73 -16.69 -9.34
C GLY A 3 0.53 -15.18 -9.34
N ASN A 4 1.12 -14.49 -10.32
CA ASN A 4 1.05 -13.04 -10.52
C ASN A 4 -0.37 -12.59 -10.88
N THR A 5 -1.06 -13.33 -11.75
CA THR A 5 -2.46 -13.04 -12.12
C THR A 5 -3.39 -13.19 -10.92
N ASN A 6 -3.21 -14.24 -10.12
CA ASN A 6 -3.98 -14.46 -8.91
C ASN A 6 -3.65 -13.43 -7.81
N ALA A 7 -2.39 -13.01 -7.70
CA ALA A 7 -1.99 -11.93 -6.80
C ALA A 7 -2.66 -10.61 -7.20
N ARG A 8 -2.72 -10.28 -8.49
CA ARG A 8 -3.41 -9.07 -8.98
C ARG A 8 -4.88 -9.06 -8.59
N LYS A 9 -5.61 -10.16 -8.84
CA LYS A 9 -7.02 -10.30 -8.41
C LYS A 9 -7.21 -10.08 -6.90
N ARG A 10 -6.28 -10.61 -6.09
CA ARG A 10 -6.32 -10.44 -4.63
C ARG A 10 -6.07 -8.99 -4.21
N ILE A 11 -5.13 -8.30 -4.85
CA ILE A 11 -4.83 -6.90 -4.56
C ILE A 11 -5.99 -5.99 -4.98
N ASP A 12 -6.60 -6.25 -6.13
CA ASP A 12 -7.77 -5.49 -6.58
C ASP A 12 -8.94 -5.66 -5.60
N TYR A 13 -9.19 -6.90 -5.14
CA TYR A 13 -10.19 -7.15 -4.11
C TYR A 13 -9.82 -6.47 -2.78
N LEU A 14 -8.58 -6.55 -2.33
CA LEU A 14 -8.10 -5.91 -1.10
C LEU A 14 -8.31 -4.38 -1.14
N LYS A 15 -8.06 -3.72 -2.28
CA LYS A 15 -8.35 -2.29 -2.46
C LYS A 15 -9.82 -1.96 -2.18
N THR A 16 -10.75 -2.87 -2.53
CA THR A 16 -12.18 -2.68 -2.18
C THR A 16 -12.44 -2.84 -0.68
N LEU A 17 -11.76 -3.78 -0.01
CA LEU A 17 -11.93 -4.05 1.41
C LEU A 17 -11.36 -2.94 2.28
N VAL A 18 -10.15 -2.47 2.00
CA VAL A 18 -9.52 -1.38 2.77
C VAL A 18 -10.34 -0.09 2.67
N LYS A 19 -10.92 0.19 1.49
CA LYS A 19 -11.84 1.30 1.30
C LYS A 19 -13.08 1.19 2.19
N ARG A 20 -13.66 -0.02 2.34
CA ARG A 20 -14.85 -0.26 3.19
C ARG A 20 -14.58 0.03 4.68
N VAL A 21 -13.34 -0.17 5.14
CA VAL A 21 -12.94 0.10 6.53
C VAL A 21 -12.34 1.50 6.71
N GLY A 22 -12.51 2.41 5.75
CA GLY A 22 -12.08 3.80 5.85
C GLY A 22 -10.59 4.05 5.61
N ILE A 23 -9.88 3.09 5.00
CA ILE A 23 -8.47 3.25 4.61
C ILE A 23 -8.42 3.59 3.12
N ASP A 24 -7.65 4.62 2.76
CA ASP A 24 -7.47 5.01 1.37
C ASP A 24 -6.83 3.86 0.56
N PRO A 25 -7.48 3.35 -0.50
CA PRO A 25 -6.96 2.25 -1.32
C PRO A 25 -5.64 2.60 -2.03
N ALA A 26 -5.30 3.88 -2.18
CA ALA A 26 -4.01 4.32 -2.71
C ALA A 26 -2.82 3.94 -1.81
N ARG A 27 -3.07 3.46 -0.58
CA ARG A 27 -2.06 2.90 0.33
C ARG A 27 -1.62 1.48 0.00
N VAL A 28 -2.24 0.83 -0.98
CA VAL A 28 -1.91 -0.52 -1.44
C VAL A 28 -1.67 -0.47 -2.95
N GLU A 29 -0.58 -1.08 -3.43
CA GLU A 29 -0.34 -1.20 -4.87
C GLU A 29 0.48 -2.45 -5.21
N MET A 30 0.25 -2.98 -6.41
CA MET A 30 1.02 -4.09 -6.95
C MET A 30 1.74 -3.67 -8.23
N TYR A 31 3.04 -3.98 -8.28
CA TYR A 31 3.88 -3.76 -9.44
C TYR A 31 4.44 -5.10 -9.93
N ASN A 32 4.50 -5.29 -11.24
CA ASN A 32 5.18 -6.43 -11.84
C ASN A 32 6.56 -5.98 -12.30
N LEU A 33 7.62 -6.63 -11.80
CA LEU A 33 9.00 -6.31 -12.15
C LEU A 33 9.79 -7.60 -12.42
N SER A 34 10.63 -7.58 -13.47
CA SER A 34 11.67 -8.60 -13.71
C SER A 34 12.94 -8.26 -12.93
N ALA A 35 13.82 -9.24 -12.74
CA ALA A 35 15.10 -9.06 -12.05
C ALA A 35 16.01 -7.97 -12.65
N ALA A 36 15.88 -7.65 -13.93
CA ALA A 36 16.69 -6.63 -14.61
C ALA A 36 16.20 -5.18 -14.38
N MET A 37 15.04 -4.96 -13.75
CA MET A 37 14.43 -3.63 -13.64
C MET A 37 14.79 -2.88 -12.35
N GLY A 38 16.08 -2.91 -11.97
CA GLY A 38 16.59 -2.24 -10.77
C GLY A 38 16.28 -0.73 -10.73
N PRO A 39 16.60 0.06 -11.79
CA PRO A 39 16.29 1.49 -11.81
C PRO A 39 14.79 1.78 -11.65
N ARG A 40 13.93 1.02 -12.35
CA ARG A 40 12.48 1.20 -12.26
C ARG A 40 11.93 0.86 -10.86
N TRP A 41 12.53 -0.11 -10.18
CA TRP A 41 12.19 -0.39 -8.78
C TRP A 41 12.47 0.81 -7.86
N ALA A 42 13.63 1.45 -8.02
CA ALA A 42 13.99 2.63 -7.22
C ALA A 42 13.03 3.81 -7.46
N GLU A 43 12.63 4.04 -8.70
CA GLU A 43 11.60 5.03 -9.06
C GLU A 43 10.26 4.72 -8.39
N ILE A 44 9.77 3.49 -8.50
CA ILE A 44 8.51 3.04 -7.87
C ILE A 44 8.55 3.25 -6.36
N CYS A 45 9.65 2.88 -5.70
CA CYS A 45 9.81 3.09 -4.26
C CYS A 45 9.72 4.59 -3.90
N THR A 46 10.36 5.45 -4.69
CA THR A 46 10.31 6.90 -4.50
C THR A 46 8.89 7.43 -4.70
N GLU A 47 8.27 7.14 -5.84
CA GLU A 47 6.90 7.56 -6.19
C GLU A 47 5.89 7.09 -5.12
N PHE A 48 6.00 5.83 -4.69
CA PHE A 48 5.09 5.26 -3.72
C PHE A 48 5.27 5.91 -2.35
N THR A 49 6.51 6.12 -1.92
CA THR A 49 6.82 6.79 -0.65
C THR A 49 6.25 8.20 -0.63
N GLU A 50 6.43 8.97 -1.70
CA GLU A 50 5.87 10.32 -1.79
C GLU A 50 4.35 10.33 -1.80
N ARG A 51 3.71 9.35 -2.45
CA ARG A 51 2.25 9.16 -2.35
C ARG A 51 1.81 8.92 -0.90
N ILE A 52 2.48 8.02 -0.17
CA ILE A 52 2.12 7.72 1.23
C ILE A 52 2.34 8.94 2.14
N LYS A 53 3.43 9.69 1.95
CA LYS A 53 3.68 10.94 2.70
C LYS A 53 2.55 11.95 2.49
N LYS A 54 2.10 12.14 1.24
CA LYS A 54 0.98 13.06 0.90
C LYS A 54 -0.35 12.63 1.53
N LEU A 55 -0.59 11.32 1.67
CA LEU A 55 -1.78 10.80 2.35
C LEU A 55 -1.72 10.95 3.88
N GLY A 56 -0.55 11.27 4.44
CA GLY A 56 -0.33 11.39 5.87
C GLY A 56 -0.35 10.05 6.64
N PRO A 57 -0.32 10.10 7.98
CA PRO A 57 -0.36 8.91 8.82
C PRO A 57 -1.60 8.04 8.57
N SER A 58 -1.44 6.73 8.73
CA SER A 58 -2.57 5.79 8.60
C SER A 58 -3.59 6.00 9.74
N PRO A 59 -4.90 5.88 9.48
CA PRO A 59 -5.91 5.88 10.53
C PRO A 59 -5.66 4.83 11.63
N ILE A 60 -5.11 3.66 11.28
CA ILE A 60 -4.75 2.62 12.24
C ILE A 60 -3.66 3.12 13.19
N TRP A 61 -2.61 3.72 12.65
CA TRP A 61 -1.49 4.27 13.43
C TRP A 61 -1.97 5.38 14.36
N LEU A 62 -2.86 6.26 13.89
CA LEU A 62 -3.44 7.33 14.70
C LEU A 62 -4.25 6.79 15.88
N VAL A 63 -5.04 5.72 15.66
CA VAL A 63 -5.79 5.08 16.74
C VAL A 63 -4.86 4.43 17.75
N ASP A 64 -3.84 3.70 17.28
CA ASP A 64 -2.87 3.02 18.13
C ASP A 64 -2.09 4.01 19.02
N HIS A 65 -1.55 5.09 18.43
CA HIS A 65 -0.76 6.08 19.16
C HIS A 65 -1.61 6.92 20.15
N LYS A 66 -2.90 7.13 19.85
CA LYS A 66 -3.84 7.71 20.82
C LYS A 66 -4.11 6.81 22.02
N ARG A 67 -4.01 5.48 21.85
CA ARG A 67 -4.15 4.51 22.96
C ARG A 67 -2.89 4.49 23.81
N SER A 68 -1.71 4.55 23.21
CA SER A 68 -0.42 4.58 23.93
C SER A 68 -0.18 5.86 24.73
N GLY A 69 -0.72 7.01 24.29
CA GLY A 69 -0.62 8.28 25.03
C GLY A 69 -1.68 8.49 26.12
N LYS A 70 -2.44 7.44 26.47
CA LYS A 70 -3.54 7.49 27.46
C LYS A 70 -3.21 6.77 28.78
N GLU A 71 -1.94 6.41 28.96
CA GLU A 71 -1.35 5.94 30.22
C GLU A 71 -0.76 7.11 31.01
#